data_AF-R5MVE5-F1
#
_entry.id   AF-R5MVE5-F1
#
_cell.length_a   1.000
_cell.length_b   1.000
_cell.length_c   1.000
_cell.angle_alpha   90.00
_cell.angle_beta   90.00
_cell.angle_gamma   90.00
#
_symmetry.space_group_name_H-M   'P 1'
#
loop_
_entity.id
_entity.type
_entity.pdbx_description
1 polymer ?
#
loop_
_entity_poly.entity_id
_entity_poly.type
_entity_poly.pdbx_seq_one_letter_code
_entity_poly.pdbx_strand_id
1 'polypeptide(L)'
;MEFDLNKITEQGILIDTIISFDEEYLRVSEIKKLDNVHVSGRIYYSLTKEVIFAGNVNGNMTLVDGYSGDLIDYPFNINLDEILANFSDEDEKMGKKPKNSLDLKEVLWENIVLEVPIVVSKDNKVKTKKGEFWEVRDENSKKDDPRLECFRTLLDEGKE
;
A
#
# COMPACT_ATOMS: atom_id res chain seq x y z
N MET A 1 16.77 4.18 -7.15
CA MET A 1 17.09 5.43 -7.86
C MET A 1 18.10 6.16 -7.01
N GLU A 2 19.34 6.19 -7.47
CA GLU A 2 20.45 6.67 -6.66
C GLU A 2 20.79 8.13 -6.98
N PHE A 3 20.82 8.97 -5.94
CA PHE A 3 21.18 10.38 -6.04
C PHE A 3 22.49 10.67 -5.34
N ASP A 4 23.45 11.28 -6.06
CA ASP A 4 24.74 11.67 -5.50
C ASP A 4 24.58 12.98 -4.70
N LEU A 5 24.70 12.89 -3.36
CA LEU A 5 24.46 14.00 -2.45
C LEU A 5 25.46 15.15 -2.63
N ASN A 6 26.67 14.88 -3.13
CA ASN A 6 27.67 15.93 -3.38
C ASN A 6 27.30 16.87 -4.53
N LYS A 7 26.30 16.52 -5.34
CA LYS A 7 25.82 17.33 -6.46
C LYS A 7 24.64 18.22 -6.06
N ILE A 8 24.16 18.12 -4.81
CA ILE A 8 23.09 18.98 -4.32
C ILE A 8 23.70 20.36 -4.06
N THR A 9 23.46 21.29 -4.98
CA THR A 9 23.72 22.73 -4.80
C THR A 9 22.72 23.34 -3.80
N GLU A 10 22.98 24.56 -3.32
CA GLU A 10 22.08 25.30 -2.42
C GLU A 10 20.63 25.42 -2.91
N GLN A 11 20.42 25.34 -4.24
CA GLN A 11 19.10 25.40 -4.87
C GLN A 11 18.33 24.07 -4.86
N GLY A 12 18.98 22.97 -4.46
CA GLY A 12 18.43 21.62 -4.50
C GLY A 12 18.51 20.95 -5.88
N ILE A 13 18.17 19.67 -5.92
CA ILE A 13 18.03 18.87 -7.15
C ILE A 13 16.53 18.71 -7.44
N LEU A 14 16.09 19.14 -8.62
CA LEU A 14 14.75 18.86 -9.10
C LEU A 14 14.69 17.42 -9.64
N ILE A 15 13.61 16.73 -9.28
CA ILE A 15 13.32 15.37 -9.71
C ILE A 15 12.00 15.43 -10.47
N ASP A 16 12.00 14.89 -11.67
CA ASP A 16 10.81 14.67 -12.49
C ASP A 16 11.06 13.42 -13.32
N THR A 17 10.49 12.30 -12.89
CA THR A 17 10.85 11.00 -13.46
C THR A 17 9.76 9.96 -13.21
N ILE A 18 9.73 8.94 -14.08
CA ILE A 18 8.84 7.81 -13.96
C ILE A 18 9.66 6.62 -13.47
N ILE A 19 9.17 5.97 -12.42
CA ILE A 19 9.82 4.81 -11.81
C ILE A 19 8.98 3.55 -11.97
N SER A 20 9.67 2.42 -12.03
CA SER A 20 9.08 1.09 -11.99
C SER A 20 9.64 0.31 -10.81
N PHE A 21 8.81 -0.55 -10.24
CA PHE A 21 9.17 -1.45 -9.16
C PHE A 21 9.24 -2.89 -9.67
N ASP A 22 10.21 -3.63 -9.17
CA ASP A 22 10.45 -5.02 -9.57
C ASP A 22 9.43 -5.95 -8.88
N GLU A 23 9.27 -7.17 -9.40
CA GLU A 23 8.33 -8.15 -8.85
C GLU A 23 8.54 -8.44 -7.35
N GLU A 24 9.78 -8.31 -6.86
CA GLU A 24 10.12 -8.54 -5.45
C GLU A 24 9.36 -7.58 -4.51
N TYR A 25 9.22 -6.32 -4.90
CA TYR A 25 8.44 -5.33 -4.16
C TYR A 25 6.95 -5.70 -4.17
N LEU A 26 6.42 -6.09 -5.33
CA LEU A 26 5.00 -6.43 -5.47
C LEU A 26 4.62 -7.71 -4.69
N ARG A 27 5.54 -8.67 -4.52
CA ARG A 27 5.27 -9.92 -3.81
C ARG A 27 5.02 -9.74 -2.31
N VAL A 28 5.60 -8.69 -1.72
CA VAL A 28 5.48 -8.42 -0.28
C VAL A 28 4.31 -7.49 0.05
N SER A 29 3.58 -6.99 -0.95
CA SER A 29 2.42 -6.11 -0.76
C SER A 29 1.15 -6.71 -1.37
N GLU A 30 0.02 -6.08 -1.08
CA GLU A 30 -1.28 -6.46 -1.67
C GLU A 30 -1.44 -5.95 -3.12
N ILE A 31 -0.51 -5.10 -3.56
CA ILE A 31 -0.51 -4.49 -4.89
C ILE A 31 -0.17 -5.53 -5.95
N LYS A 32 -1.08 -5.77 -6.89
CA LYS A 32 -0.86 -6.73 -7.99
C LYS A 32 -0.03 -6.14 -9.12
N LYS A 33 -0.21 -4.85 -9.38
CA LYS A 33 0.50 -4.13 -10.42
C LYS A 33 0.60 -2.66 -10.03
N LEU A 34 1.69 -2.02 -10.44
CA LEU A 34 1.91 -0.60 -10.25
C LEU A 34 2.31 -0.01 -11.60
N ASP A 35 1.49 0.91 -12.12
CA ASP A 35 1.67 1.51 -13.43
C ASP A 35 1.85 3.04 -13.31
N ASN A 36 2.73 3.58 -14.15
CA ASN A 36 2.95 5.02 -14.32
C ASN A 36 3.24 5.78 -13.01
N VAL A 37 4.12 5.26 -12.16
CA VAL A 37 4.51 6.00 -10.95
C VAL A 37 5.41 7.15 -11.32
N HIS A 38 4.85 8.34 -11.27
CA HIS A 38 5.51 9.59 -11.54
C HIS A 38 5.91 10.25 -10.22
N VAL A 39 7.18 10.59 -10.11
CA VAL A 39 7.77 11.26 -8.95
C VAL A 39 8.24 12.62 -9.41
N SER A 40 7.65 13.66 -8.82
CA SER A 40 8.04 15.04 -9.06
C SER A 40 8.35 15.73 -7.74
N GLY A 41 9.42 16.49 -7.66
CA GLY A 41 9.78 17.14 -6.40
C GLY A 41 11.18 17.71 -6.40
N ARG A 42 11.67 18.00 -5.20
CA ARG A 42 13.02 18.50 -5.00
C ARG A 42 13.67 17.86 -3.78
N ILE A 43 14.97 17.60 -3.89
CA ILE A 43 15.83 17.27 -2.76
C ILE A 43 16.69 18.48 -2.43
N TYR A 44 16.72 18.92 -1.18
CA TYR A 44 17.52 20.05 -0.75
C TYR A 44 18.08 19.87 0.66
N TYR A 45 19.14 20.61 0.97
CA TYR A 45 19.67 20.70 2.33
C TYR A 45 18.89 21.72 3.15
N SER A 46 18.46 21.30 4.35
CA SER A 46 17.93 22.19 5.38
C SER A 46 19.05 23.01 6.02
N LEU A 47 18.67 24.09 6.71
CA LEU A 47 19.60 24.92 7.50
C LEU A 47 20.32 24.12 8.61
N THR A 48 19.71 23.02 9.04
CA THR A 48 20.20 22.05 10.04
C THR A 48 21.09 20.95 9.45
N LYS A 49 21.54 21.08 8.19
CA LYS A 49 22.31 20.05 7.43
C LYS A 49 21.54 18.73 7.19
N GLU A 50 20.22 18.74 7.27
CA GLU A 50 19.38 17.57 6.96
C GLU A 50 19.07 17.53 5.45
N VAL A 51 18.98 16.35 4.86
CA VAL A 51 18.56 16.18 3.45
C VAL A 51 17.06 15.92 3.45
N ILE A 52 16.29 16.80 2.79
CA ILE A 52 14.84 16.72 2.72
C ILE A 52 14.40 16.47 1.29
N PHE A 53 13.46 15.54 1.10
CA PHE A 53 12.70 15.39 -0.13
C PHE A 53 11.30 15.96 0.06
N ALA A 54 10.97 16.96 -0.74
CA ALA A 54 9.63 17.52 -0.81
C ALA A 54 9.09 17.34 -2.23
N GLY A 55 7.98 16.62 -2.38
CA GLY A 55 7.47 16.27 -3.69
C GLY A 55 6.09 15.63 -3.70
N ASN A 56 5.66 15.27 -4.90
CA ASN A 56 4.44 14.55 -5.17
C ASN A 56 4.77 13.25 -5.91
N VAL A 57 4.10 12.19 -5.49
CA VAL A 57 4.14 10.88 -6.12
C VAL A 57 2.73 10.53 -6.56
N ASN A 58 2.53 10.31 -7.84
CA ASN A 58 1.24 9.89 -8.37
C ASN A 58 1.40 8.65 -9.25
N GLY A 59 0.35 7.86 -9.35
CA GLY A 59 0.37 6.64 -10.15
C GLY A 59 -0.95 5.91 -10.06
N ASN A 60 -0.97 4.71 -10.64
CA ASN A 60 -2.13 3.83 -10.58
C ASN A 60 -1.70 2.45 -10.09
N MET A 61 -2.35 1.96 -9.04
CA MET A 61 -2.12 0.62 -8.51
C MET A 61 -3.30 -0.28 -8.84
N THR A 62 -3.04 -1.52 -9.25
CA THR A 62 -4.07 -2.53 -9.44
C THR A 62 -4.19 -3.37 -8.18
N LEU A 63 -5.36 -3.34 -7.57
CA LEU A 63 -5.70 -4.04 -6.32
C LEU A 63 -6.72 -5.14 -6.59
N VAL A 64 -6.91 -6.02 -5.60
CA VAL A 64 -7.97 -7.02 -5.62
C VAL A 64 -9.18 -6.46 -4.88
N ASP A 65 -10.35 -6.48 -5.51
CA ASP A 65 -11.61 -6.10 -4.87
C ASP A 65 -11.93 -7.04 -3.70
N GLY A 66 -12.18 -6.46 -2.53
CA GLY A 66 -12.47 -7.20 -1.30
C GLY A 66 -13.74 -8.04 -1.32
N TYR A 67 -14.69 -7.77 -2.23
CA TYR A 67 -15.94 -8.54 -2.34
C TYR A 67 -15.97 -9.47 -3.54
N SER A 68 -15.60 -8.97 -4.72
CA SER A 68 -15.71 -9.73 -5.97
C SER A 68 -14.46 -10.59 -6.24
N GLY A 69 -13.31 -10.19 -5.71
CA GLY A 69 -12.01 -10.76 -6.09
C GLY A 69 -11.52 -10.31 -7.47
N ASP A 70 -12.24 -9.41 -8.14
CA ASP A 70 -11.86 -8.86 -9.43
C ASP A 70 -10.68 -7.88 -9.27
N LEU A 71 -9.87 -7.71 -10.32
CA LEU A 71 -8.83 -6.70 -10.34
C LEU A 71 -9.45 -5.31 -10.60
N ILE A 72 -9.06 -4.34 -9.78
CA ILE A 72 -9.52 -2.96 -9.90
C ILE A 72 -8.34 -2.00 -9.93
N ASP A 73 -8.49 -0.95 -10.73
CA ASP A 73 -7.52 0.13 -10.81
C ASP A 73 -7.83 1.20 -9.77
N TYR A 74 -6.81 1.59 -9.01
CA TYR A 74 -6.88 2.57 -7.95
C TYR A 74 -5.81 3.66 -8.17
N PRO A 75 -6.20 4.86 -8.63
CA PRO A 75 -5.26 5.97 -8.77
C PRO A 75 -4.91 6.52 -7.40
N PHE A 76 -3.63 6.79 -7.18
CA PHE A 76 -3.13 7.36 -5.93
C PHE A 76 -2.32 8.63 -6.19
N ASN A 77 -2.32 9.52 -5.21
CA ASN A 77 -1.58 10.76 -5.23
C ASN A 77 -1.14 11.10 -3.80
N ILE A 78 0.16 11.08 -3.58
CA ILE A 78 0.80 11.23 -2.26
C ILE A 78 1.68 12.48 -2.30
N ASN A 79 1.47 13.38 -1.34
CA ASN A 79 2.40 14.48 -1.10
C ASN A 79 3.37 14.06 -0.01
N LEU A 80 4.67 14.11 -0.32
CA LEU A 80 5.75 13.70 0.57
C LEU A 80 6.57 14.91 1.00
N ASP A 81 6.88 14.94 2.29
CA ASP A 81 7.83 15.86 2.93
C ASP A 81 8.63 15.03 3.94
N GLU A 82 9.71 14.41 3.47
CA GLU A 82 10.47 13.40 4.20
C GLU A 82 11.93 13.79 4.41
N ILE A 83 12.43 13.47 5.60
CA ILE A 83 13.83 13.63 5.96
C ILE A 83 14.57 12.35 5.59
N LEU A 84 15.43 12.43 4.58
CA LEU A 84 16.11 11.29 3.98
C LEU A 84 17.40 10.92 4.71
N ALA A 85 18.08 11.92 5.27
CA ALA A 85 19.33 11.72 6.01
C ALA A 85 19.58 12.89 6.97
N ASN A 86 20.08 12.55 8.16
CA ASN A 86 20.57 13.51 9.15
C ASN A 86 22.08 13.37 9.24
N PHE A 87 22.80 14.45 8.92
CA PHE A 87 24.24 14.51 9.14
C PHE A 87 24.50 15.19 10.47
N SER A 88 24.78 14.40 11.50
CA SER A 88 25.14 14.95 12.81
C SER A 88 26.61 15.41 12.81
N ASP A 89 26.94 16.40 13.64
CA ASP A 89 28.33 16.84 13.84
C ASP A 89 29.23 15.72 14.42
N GLU A 90 28.63 14.66 14.97
CA GLU A 90 29.35 13.47 15.45
C GLU A 90 29.81 12.56 14.30
N ASP A 91 29.06 12.50 13.19
CA ASP A 91 29.43 11.71 12.01
C ASP A 91 30.67 12.30 11.31
N GLU A 92 30.79 13.64 11.26
CA GLU A 92 31.99 14.35 10.80
C GLU A 92 33.21 14.03 11.69
N LYS A 93 33.04 13.99 13.02
CA LYS A 93 34.12 13.65 13.99
C LYS A 93 34.55 12.19 13.89
N MET A 94 33.65 11.30 13.50
CA MET A 94 33.93 9.87 13.37
C MET A 94 34.50 9.48 11.99
N GLY A 95 34.71 10.46 11.09
CA GLY A 95 35.25 10.24 9.75
C GLY A 95 34.32 9.41 8.85
N LYS A 96 33.05 9.25 9.24
CA LYS A 96 32.03 8.61 8.41
C LYS A 96 31.69 9.59 7.30
N LYS A 97 32.22 9.33 6.11
CA LYS A 97 31.80 10.09 4.94
C LYS A 97 30.27 9.99 4.82
N PRO A 98 29.57 11.10 4.62
CA PRO A 98 28.14 11.05 4.35
C PRO A 98 27.92 10.05 3.21
N LYS A 99 26.93 9.17 3.35
CA LYS A 99 26.60 8.15 2.35
C LYS A 99 26.38 8.89 1.03
N ASN A 100 27.35 8.83 0.12
CA ASN A 100 27.39 9.70 -1.06
C ASN A 100 26.19 9.51 -1.99
N SER A 101 25.52 8.36 -1.89
CA SER A 101 24.35 8.00 -2.69
C SER A 101 23.16 7.79 -1.77
N LEU A 102 22.03 8.41 -2.10
CA LEU A 102 20.75 8.17 -1.46
C LEU A 102 19.85 7.42 -2.43
N ASP A 103 19.32 6.27 -2.01
CA ASP A 103 18.29 5.56 -2.76
C ASP A 103 16.90 6.03 -2.33
N LEU A 104 16.21 6.76 -3.21
CA LEU A 104 14.86 7.24 -2.95
C LEU A 104 13.80 6.13 -3.17
N LYS A 105 14.16 5.03 -3.85
CA LYS A 105 13.20 3.98 -4.25
C LYS A 105 12.57 3.28 -3.05
N GLU A 106 13.34 3.00 -2.01
CA GLU A 106 12.85 2.34 -0.79
C GLU A 106 11.86 3.24 -0.04
N VAL A 107 12.23 4.50 0.21
CA VAL A 107 11.38 5.49 0.88
C VAL A 107 10.06 5.71 0.13
N LEU A 108 10.13 5.81 -1.20
CA LEU A 108 8.94 5.94 -2.05
C LEU A 108 8.07 4.69 -1.97
N TRP A 109 8.67 3.50 -1.97
CA TRP A 109 7.93 2.25 -1.86
C TRP A 109 7.15 2.16 -0.55
N GLU A 110 7.80 2.46 0.59
CA GLU A 110 7.16 2.45 1.90
C GLU A 110 5.92 3.35 1.94
N ASN A 111 6.05 4.57 1.40
CA ASN A 111 4.94 5.51 1.33
C ASN A 111 3.82 5.04 0.39
N ILE A 112 4.15 4.45 -0.76
CA ILE A 112 3.15 3.89 -1.68
C ILE A 112 2.38 2.75 -1.02
N VAL A 113 3.05 1.89 -0.27
CA VAL A 113 2.40 0.78 0.45
C VAL A 113 1.49 1.29 1.57
N LEU A 114 1.86 2.38 2.25
CA LEU A 114 1.02 3.00 3.29
C LEU A 114 -0.27 3.62 2.73
N GLU A 115 -0.28 4.02 1.47
CA GLU A 115 -1.46 4.58 0.79
C GLU A 115 -2.48 3.50 0.36
N VAL A 116 -2.12 2.21 0.46
CA VAL A 116 -3.02 1.11 0.08
C VAL A 116 -4.22 1.07 1.05
N PRO A 117 -5.45 1.14 0.54
CA PRO A 117 -6.65 1.07 1.38
C PRO A 117 -6.82 -0.33 1.98
N ILE A 118 -7.33 -0.41 3.22
CA ILE A 118 -7.58 -1.69 3.92
C ILE A 118 -8.58 -2.57 3.16
N VAL A 119 -9.62 -1.98 2.58
CA VAL A 119 -10.59 -2.66 1.70
C VAL A 119 -10.99 -1.69 0.61
N VAL A 120 -10.94 -2.16 -0.63
CA VAL A 120 -11.42 -1.42 -1.80
C VAL A 120 -12.42 -2.28 -2.56
N SER A 121 -13.48 -1.65 -3.05
CA SER A 121 -14.53 -2.32 -3.81
C SER A 121 -15.11 -1.40 -4.85
N LYS A 122 -15.34 -1.94 -6.05
CA LYS A 122 -16.04 -1.22 -7.12
C LYS A 122 -17.56 -1.27 -6.92
N ASP A 123 -18.05 -2.34 -6.29
CA ASP A 123 -19.47 -2.57 -6.02
C ASP A 123 -19.67 -2.94 -4.54
N ASN A 124 -20.39 -2.11 -3.78
CA ASN A 124 -20.80 -2.44 -2.40
C ASN A 124 -21.85 -3.57 -2.31
N LYS A 125 -22.01 -4.35 -3.38
CA LYS A 125 -22.96 -5.45 -3.46
C LYS A 125 -22.18 -6.75 -3.48
N VAL A 126 -22.39 -7.57 -2.46
CA VAL A 126 -21.94 -8.97 -2.44
C VAL A 126 -22.59 -9.70 -3.62
N LYS A 127 -21.84 -9.91 -4.70
CA LYS A 127 -22.32 -10.60 -5.91
C LYS A 127 -22.58 -12.08 -5.62
N THR A 128 -21.80 -12.66 -4.71
CA THR A 128 -21.81 -14.10 -4.43
C THR A 128 -22.51 -14.36 -3.09
N LYS A 129 -23.81 -14.69 -3.15
CA LYS A 129 -24.58 -15.09 -1.96
C LYS A 129 -24.58 -16.60 -1.73
N LYS A 130 -23.92 -17.40 -2.58
CA LYS A 130 -23.90 -18.87 -2.54
C LYS A 130 -22.59 -19.41 -3.10
N GLY A 131 -21.99 -20.40 -2.44
CA GLY A 131 -20.89 -21.23 -2.92
C GLY A 131 -21.26 -22.72 -2.90
N GLU A 132 -20.34 -23.61 -3.26
CA GLU A 132 -20.61 -25.06 -3.32
C GLU A 132 -21.10 -25.65 -1.99
N PHE A 133 -20.66 -25.09 -0.86
CA PHE A 133 -20.98 -25.59 0.48
C PHE A 133 -21.60 -24.54 1.42
N TRP A 134 -21.91 -23.34 0.94
CA TRP A 134 -22.45 -22.27 1.78
C TRP A 134 -23.44 -21.38 1.02
N GLU A 135 -24.36 -20.75 1.75
CA GLU A 135 -25.24 -19.71 1.23
C GLU A 135 -25.52 -18.66 2.32
N VAL A 136 -25.60 -17.39 1.93
CA VAL A 136 -26.09 -16.31 2.79
C VAL A 136 -27.59 -16.47 2.91
N ARG A 137 -28.09 -16.78 4.11
CA ARG A 137 -29.52 -16.80 4.42
C ARG A 137 -29.92 -15.47 5.06
N ASP A 138 -31.01 -14.90 4.60
CA ASP A 138 -31.64 -13.76 5.29
C ASP A 138 -32.28 -14.28 6.59
N GLU A 139 -32.22 -13.49 7.67
CA GLU A 139 -32.77 -13.88 8.99
C GLU A 139 -34.27 -14.23 8.96
N ASN A 140 -35.01 -13.73 7.96
CA ASN A 140 -36.43 -14.02 7.75
C ASN A 140 -36.70 -15.26 6.90
N SER A 141 -35.65 -15.95 6.39
CA SER A 141 -35.81 -17.16 5.61
C SER A 141 -36.09 -18.37 6.51
N LYS A 142 -37.36 -18.75 6.64
CA LYS A 142 -37.86 -19.84 7.49
C LYS A 142 -37.50 -21.26 7.02
N LYS A 143 -36.41 -21.44 6.28
CA LYS A 143 -35.97 -22.78 5.87
C LYS A 143 -34.90 -23.25 6.85
N ASP A 144 -35.30 -24.13 7.75
CA ASP A 144 -34.38 -24.87 8.60
C ASP A 144 -33.42 -25.69 7.73
N ASP A 145 -32.18 -25.87 8.17
CA ASP A 145 -31.24 -26.72 7.46
C ASP A 145 -31.77 -28.17 7.42
N PRO A 146 -31.85 -28.83 6.25
CA PRO A 146 -32.31 -30.21 6.15
C PRO A 146 -31.56 -31.19 7.07
N ARG A 147 -30.31 -30.88 7.46
CA ARG A 147 -29.52 -31.69 8.40
C ARG A 147 -30.00 -31.58 9.85
N LEU A 148 -30.71 -30.53 10.21
CA LEU A 148 -31.21 -30.28 11.56
C LEU A 148 -32.60 -30.92 11.80
N GLU A 149 -33.25 -31.44 10.76
CA GLU A 149 -34.53 -32.14 10.87
C GLU A 149 -34.47 -33.34 11.83
N CYS A 150 -33.37 -34.11 11.81
CA CYS A 150 -33.21 -35.26 12.70
C CYS A 150 -33.11 -34.86 14.18
N PHE A 151 -32.54 -33.69 14.48
CA PHE A 151 -32.45 -33.17 15.84
C PHE A 151 -33.81 -32.69 16.35
N ARG A 152 -34.69 -32.21 15.46
CA ARG A 152 -36.05 -31.83 15.84
C ARG A 152 -36.86 -33.04 16.30
N THR A 153 -36.73 -34.17 15.61
CA THR A 153 -37.35 -35.44 16.02
C THR A 153 -36.91 -35.85 17.43
N LEU A 154 -35.61 -35.74 17.74
CA LEU A 154 -35.07 -36.08 19.06
C LEU A 154 -35.54 -35.11 20.17
N LEU A 155 -35.71 -33.82 19.86
CA LEU A 155 -36.21 -32.83 20.82
C LEU A 155 -37.70 -32.98 21.12
N ASP A 156 -38.49 -33.49 20.17
CA ASP A 156 -39.91 -33.78 20.37
C ASP A 156 -40.12 -35.09 21.12
N GLU A 157 -39.25 -36.10 20.93
CA GLU A 157 -39.25 -37.34 21.70
C GLU A 157 -38.86 -37.15 23.19
N GLY A 158 -38.04 -36.13 23.49
CA GLY A 158 -37.59 -35.82 24.85
C GLY A 158 -38.52 -34.91 25.67
N LYS A 159 -39.68 -34.51 25.13
CA LYS A 159 -40.72 -33.75 25.85
C LYS A 159 -41.78 -34.69 26.41
N GLU A 160 -41.39 -35.55 27.35
CA GLU A 160 -42.28 -36.18 28.32
C GLU A 160 -41.93 -35.74 29.74
#